data_AF-E5YD50-F1
#
_entry.id   AF-E5YD50-F1
#
_cell.length_a   1.000
_cell.length_b   1.000
_cell.length_c   1.000
_cell.angle_alpha   90.00
_cell.angle_beta   90.00
_cell.angle_gamma   90.00
#
_symmetry.space_group_name_H-M   'P 1'
#
loop_
_entity.id
_entity.type
_entity.pdbx_description
1 polymer ?
#
loop_
_entity_poly.entity_id
_entity_poly.type
_entity_poly.pdbx_seq_one_letter_code
_entity_poly.pdbx_strand_id
1 'polypeptide(L)'
;MKHRVISILIALIVFEAQVILLDVLSKAENMPVSLNPLNAISAVAFVLGWTTGLNSSMALVTATVALLLIPIGVYCLCHTWLKQRHR
;
A
#
# COMPACT_ATOMS: atom_id res chain seq x y z
N MET A 1 0.81 -8.34 -23.69
CA MET A 1 1.85 -7.71 -22.84
C MET A 1 1.50 -6.28 -22.42
N LYS A 2 1.10 -5.38 -23.33
CA LYS A 2 0.76 -3.97 -23.03
C LYS A 2 -0.20 -3.80 -21.83
N HIS A 3 -1.29 -4.54 -21.77
CA HIS A 3 -2.25 -4.47 -20.65
C HIS A 3 -1.64 -4.80 -19.28
N ARG A 4 -0.77 -5.82 -19.21
CA ARG A 4 -0.09 -6.19 -17.96
C ARG A 4 0.83 -5.07 -17.46
N VAL A 5 1.57 -4.44 -18.37
CA VAL A 5 2.48 -3.33 -18.04
C VAL A 5 1.69 -2.13 -17.50
N ILE A 6 0.58 -1.78 -18.15
CA ILE A 6 -0.28 -0.68 -17.69
C ILE A 6 -0.85 -0.98 -16.30
N SER A 7 -1.37 -2.19 -16.06
CA SER A 7 -1.90 -2.57 -14.74
C SER A 7 -0.82 -2.55 -13.65
N ILE A 8 0.41 -2.97 -13.95
CA ILE A 8 1.54 -2.92 -13.00
C ILE A 8 1.91 -1.46 -12.68
N LEU A 9 1.99 -0.59 -13.69
CA LEU A 9 2.31 0.82 -13.48
C LEU A 9 1.25 1.51 -12.61
N ILE A 10 -0.03 1.25 -12.86
CA ILE A 10 -1.11 1.80 -12.03
C ILE A 10 -1.02 1.28 -10.59
N ALA A 11 -0.75 -0.01 -10.40
CA ALA A 11 -0.59 -0.58 -9.06
C ALA A 11 0.61 0.02 -8.30
N LEU A 12 1.73 0.27 -8.99
CA LEU A 12 2.88 0.96 -8.42
C LEU A 12 2.54 2.40 -8.00
N ILE A 13 1.86 3.15 -8.86
CA ILE A 13 1.42 4.52 -8.55
C ILE A 13 0.51 4.52 -7.32
N VAL A 14 -0.41 3.56 -7.23
CA VAL A 14 -1.30 3.43 -6.05
C VAL A 14 -0.50 3.11 -4.80
N PHE A 15 0.47 2.20 -4.88
CA PHE A 15 1.34 1.89 -3.73
C PHE A 15 2.12 3.12 -3.26
N GLU A 16 2.77 3.85 -4.17
CA GLU A 16 3.48 5.09 -3.85
C GLU A 16 2.54 6.15 -3.23
N ALA A 17 1.34 6.32 -3.79
CA ALA A 17 0.35 7.24 -3.25
C ALA A 17 -0.10 6.85 -1.82
N GLN A 18 -0.24 5.56 -1.53
CA GLN A 18 -0.54 5.08 -0.18
C GLN A 18 0.59 5.38 0.80
N VAL A 19 1.84 5.17 0.39
CA VAL A 19 3.02 5.47 1.21
C VAL A 19 3.07 6.97 1.52
N ILE A 20 2.91 7.82 0.51
CA ILE A 20 2.85 9.28 0.67
C ILE A 20 1.74 9.68 1.63
N LEU A 21 0.53 9.15 1.43
CA LEU A 21 -0.63 9.47 2.26
C LEU A 21 -0.38 9.11 3.72
N LEU A 22 0.13 7.91 3.98
CA LEU A 22 0.42 7.45 5.34
C LEU A 22 1.57 8.22 5.98
N ASP A 23 2.62 8.56 5.22
CA ASP A 23 3.75 9.34 5.71
C ASP A 23 3.31 10.78 6.06
N VAL A 24 2.41 11.38 5.27
CA VAL A 24 1.80 12.69 5.58
C VAL A 24 0.90 12.63 6.82
N LEU A 25 0.14 11.55 7.00
CA LEU A 25 -0.74 11.39 8.15
C LEU A 25 -0.01 11.04 9.45
N SER A 26 1.14 10.36 9.36
CA SER A 26 1.88 9.86 10.53
C SER A 26 3.04 10.75 10.97
N LYS A 27 3.47 11.71 10.13
CA LYS A 27 4.57 12.61 10.49
C LYS A 27 4.17 13.65 11.54
N ALA A 28 5.14 14.06 12.34
CA ALA A 28 5.05 15.28 13.14
C ALA A 28 5.08 16.52 12.23
N GLU A 29 4.45 17.62 12.68
CA GLU A 29 4.20 18.86 11.92
C GLU A 29 5.45 19.44 11.20
N ASN A 30 6.65 19.20 11.73
CA ASN A 30 7.91 19.75 11.22
C ASN A 30 8.86 18.73 10.57
N MET A 31 8.42 17.48 10.37
CA MET A 31 9.26 16.46 9.72
C MET A 31 9.10 16.47 8.20
N PRO A 32 10.20 16.31 7.44
CA PRO A 32 10.14 16.11 6.00
C PRO A 32 9.46 14.78 5.68
N VAL A 33 8.77 14.72 4.54
CA VAL A 33 8.19 13.49 4.01
C VAL A 33 9.36 12.57 3.64
N SER A 34 9.43 11.42 4.30
CA SER A 34 10.49 10.42 4.13
C SER A 34 10.29 9.58 2.87
N LEU A 35 9.04 9.43 2.42
CA LEU A 35 8.63 8.54 1.32
C LEU A 35 9.07 7.09 1.55
N ASN A 36 9.41 6.71 2.79
CA ASN A 36 9.91 5.38 3.09
C ASN A 36 8.72 4.44 3.39
N PRO A 37 8.48 3.41 2.56
CA PRO A 37 7.40 2.46 2.80
C PRO A 37 7.54 1.72 4.14
N LEU A 38 8.75 1.56 4.68
CA LEU A 38 8.96 0.96 5.99
C LEU A 38 8.32 1.79 7.11
N ASN A 39 8.29 3.12 6.98
CA ASN A 39 7.67 3.99 7.98
C ASN A 39 6.16 3.82 7.98
N ALA A 40 5.54 3.75 6.80
CA ALA A 40 4.12 3.46 6.66
C ALA A 40 3.76 2.08 7.23
N ILE A 41 4.54 1.04 6.92
CA ILE A 41 4.36 -0.31 7.49
C ILE A 41 4.48 -0.28 9.01
N SER A 42 5.49 0.41 9.54
CA SER A 42 5.73 0.51 10.99
C SER A 42 4.62 1.24 11.72
N ALA A 43 4.10 2.33 11.15
CA ALA A 43 2.98 3.08 11.71
C ALA A 43 1.69 2.22 11.75
N VAL A 44 1.37 1.53 10.64
CA VAL A 44 0.21 0.63 10.59
C VAL A 44 0.38 -0.56 11.54
N ALA A 45 1.59 -1.13 11.61
CA ALA A 45 1.89 -2.22 12.53
C ALA A 45 1.77 -1.79 14.00
N PHE A 46 2.19 -0.57 14.34
CA PHE A 46 2.00 -0.02 15.68
C PHE A 46 0.52 0.07 16.04
N VAL A 47 -0.31 0.63 15.15
CA VAL A 47 -1.76 0.73 15.38
C VAL A 47 -2.40 -0.66 15.48
N LEU A 48 -2.01 -1.62 14.63
CA LEU A 48 -2.51 -2.99 14.69
C LEU A 48 -2.10 -3.67 15.99
N GLY A 49 -0.83 -3.60 16.39
CA GLY A 49 -0.35 -4.17 17.64
C GLY A 49 -1.09 -3.60 18.85
N TRP A 50 -1.33 -2.29 18.86
CA TRP A 50 -2.09 -1.63 19.92
C TRP A 50 -3.56 -2.05 19.95
N THR A 51 -4.23 -2.08 18.80
CA THR A 51 -5.69 -2.34 18.72
C THR A 51 -6.07 -3.81 18.84
N THR A 52 -5.21 -4.72 18.39
CA THR A 52 -5.50 -6.16 18.31
C THR A 52 -4.72 -6.99 19.32
N GLY A 53 -3.72 -6.40 20.00
CA GLY A 53 -2.84 -7.12 20.93
C GLY A 53 -1.84 -8.06 20.23
N LEU A 54 -1.68 -7.95 18.91
CA LEU A 54 -0.70 -8.73 18.16
C LEU A 54 0.73 -8.40 18.61
N ASN A 55 1.59 -9.42 18.65
CA ASN A 55 3.02 -9.20 18.84
C ASN A 55 3.61 -8.44 17.64
N SER A 56 4.77 -7.81 17.83
CA SER A 56 5.36 -6.91 16.83
C SER A 56 5.59 -7.57 15.47
N SER A 57 6.04 -8.82 15.44
CA SER A 57 6.26 -9.56 14.19
C SER A 57 4.95 -9.80 13.43
N MET A 58 3.90 -10.28 14.11
CA MET A 58 2.59 -10.51 13.50
C MET A 58 1.96 -9.21 13.03
N ALA A 59 2.10 -8.12 13.80
CA ALA A 59 1.58 -6.81 13.43
C ALA A 59 2.26 -6.27 12.16
N LEU A 60 3.59 -6.44 12.03
CA LEU A 60 4.36 -6.05 10.83
C LEU A 60 3.94 -6.86 9.60
N VAL A 61 3.78 -8.18 9.74
CA VAL A 61 3.30 -9.02 8.63
C VAL A 61 1.90 -8.59 8.21
N THR A 62 1.00 -8.40 9.17
CA THR A 62 -0.40 -8.01 8.90
C THR A 62 -0.47 -6.63 8.24
N ALA A 63 0.32 -5.66 8.71
CA ALA A 63 0.41 -4.33 8.11
C ALA A 63 0.92 -4.40 6.66
N THR A 64 1.94 -5.22 6.40
CA THR A 64 2.50 -5.42 5.06
C THR A 64 1.45 -6.01 4.12
N VAL A 65 0.75 -7.05 4.56
CA VAL A 65 -0.33 -7.68 3.79
C VAL A 65 -1.45 -6.67 3.51
N ALA A 66 -1.90 -5.94 4.53
CA ALA A 66 -2.96 -4.94 4.40
C ALA A 66 -2.61 -3.86 3.37
N LEU A 67 -1.36 -3.37 3.38
CA LEU A 67 -0.90 -2.37 2.43
C LEU A 67 -0.85 -2.90 0.99
N LEU A 68 -0.51 -4.18 0.79
CA LEU A 68 -0.43 -4.80 -0.53
C LEU A 68 -1.80 -5.19 -1.10
N LEU A 69 -2.83 -5.40 -0.28
CA LEU A 69 -4.17 -5.78 -0.77
C LEU A 69 -4.77 -4.75 -1.73
N ILE A 70 -4.59 -3.46 -1.45
CA ILE A 70 -5.12 -2.36 -2.28
C ILE A 70 -4.46 -2.34 -3.68
N PRO A 71 -3.13 -2.28 -3.84
CA PRO A 71 -2.50 -2.27 -5.15
C PRO A 71 -2.70 -3.58 -5.91
N ILE A 72 -2.79 -4.73 -5.22
CA ILE A 72 -3.18 -6.01 -5.84
C ILE A 72 -4.62 -5.95 -6.37
N GLY A 73 -5.56 -5.40 -5.58
CA GLY A 73 -6.94 -5.20 -6.00
C GLY A 73 -7.04 -4.30 -7.24
N VAL A 74 -6.31 -3.18 -7.24
CA VAL A 74 -6.23 -2.27 -8.39
C VAL A 74 -5.63 -2.95 -9.62
N TYR A 75 -4.56 -3.74 -9.44
CA TYR A 75 -3.99 -4.53 -10.54
C TYR A 75 -5.03 -5.47 -11.16
N CYS A 76 -5.73 -6.25 -10.33
CA CYS A 76 -6.75 -7.19 -10.78
C CYS A 76 -7.92 -6.49 -11.49
N LEU A 77 -8.40 -5.37 -10.94
CA LEU A 77 -9.46 -4.56 -11.53
C LEU A 77 -9.02 -3.96 -12.87
N CYS A 78 -7.87 -3.29 -12.92
CA CYS A 78 -7.36 -2.73 -14.17
C CYS A 78 -7.12 -3.81 -15.23
N HIS A 79 -6.56 -4.96 -14.84
CA HIS A 79 -6.28 -6.05 -15.77
C HIS A 79 -7.57 -6.68 -16.32
N THR A 80 -8.59 -6.89 -15.49
CA THR A 80 -9.89 -7.42 -15.93
C THR A 80 -10.63 -6.43 -16.82
N TRP A 81 -10.65 -5.14 -16.45
CA TRP A 81 -11.27 -4.08 -17.23
C TRP A 81 -10.61 -3.90 -18.60
N LEU A 82 -9.27 -3.82 -18.64
CA LEU A 82 -8.53 -3.68 -19.90
C LEU A 82 -8.71 -4.91 -20.80
N LYS A 83 -8.80 -6.11 -20.22
CA LYS A 83 -9.07 -7.34 -20.97
C LYS A 83 -10.50 -7.39 -21.53
N GLN A 84 -11.48 -6.85 -20.82
CA GLN A 84 -12.87 -6.76 -21.28
C GLN A 84 -13.04 -5.73 -22.39
N ARG A 85 -12.40 -4.56 -22.29
CA ARG A 85 -12.53 -3.47 -23.27
C ARG A 85 -11.89 -3.77 -24.64
N HIS A 86 -11.03 -4.79 -24.71
CA HIS A 86 -10.29 -5.16 -25.91
C HIS A 86 -10.88 -6.41 -26.62
N ARG A 87 -11.99 -6.96 -26.09
CA ARG A 87 -12.86 -7.93 -26.77
C ARG A 87 -13.99 -7.19 -27.46
#